data_AF-A0A6I5RHK3-F1
#
_entry.id   AF-A0A6I5RHK3-F1
#
_cell.length_a   1.000
_cell.length_b   1.000
_cell.length_c   1.000
_cell.angle_alpha   90.00
_cell.angle_beta   90.00
_cell.angle_gamma   90.00
#
_symmetry.space_group_name_H-M   'P 1'
#
loop_
_entity.id
_entity.type
_entity.pdbx_description
1 polymer ?
#
loop_
_entity_poly.entity_id
_entity_poly.type
_entity_poly.pdbx_seq_one_letter_code
_entity_poly.pdbx_strand_id
1 'polypeptide(L)'
;MKRIAATYYGQVVGFLVPLKDVADFEDAGWIQKSEEISLSEFRSQLTEYWEKLQVELDCIYLTYHTRRAAAFVSPRLATHLPIPISEVTHKLLAFNNEILAEEDLTIKDKEVNNV
;
A
#
# COMPACT_ATOMS: atom_id res chain seq x y z
N MET A 1 -11.71 -4.24 -9.27
CA MET A 1 -10.69 -5.10 -8.62
C MET A 1 -10.35 -4.48 -7.27
N LYS A 2 -10.27 -5.30 -6.21
CA LYS A 2 -9.94 -4.84 -4.86
C LYS A 2 -8.43 -4.63 -4.74
N ARG A 3 -8.01 -3.65 -3.93
CA ARG A 3 -6.61 -3.44 -3.52
C ARG A 3 -6.32 -4.33 -2.32
N ILE A 4 -5.19 -5.03 -2.34
CA ILE A 4 -4.85 -6.00 -1.29
C ILE A 4 -3.48 -5.64 -0.72
N ALA A 5 -3.41 -5.47 0.61
CA ALA A 5 -2.15 -5.43 1.32
C ALA A 5 -1.69 -6.86 1.59
N ALA A 6 -0.55 -7.25 1.02
CA ALA A 6 0.08 -8.53 1.30
C ALA A 6 0.93 -8.41 2.57
N THR A 7 0.78 -9.36 3.49
CA THR A 7 1.51 -9.36 4.76
C THR A 7 2.28 -10.65 4.99
N TYR A 8 3.46 -10.54 5.60
CA TYR A 8 4.28 -11.66 6.05
C TYR A 8 4.68 -11.41 7.51
N TYR A 9 4.40 -12.35 8.42
CA TYR A 9 4.59 -12.18 9.87
C TYR A 9 4.03 -10.87 10.45
N GLY A 10 2.88 -10.40 9.94
CA GLY A 10 2.24 -9.17 10.39
C GLY A 10 2.84 -7.87 9.82
N GLN A 11 3.88 -7.95 9.00
CA GLN A 11 4.46 -6.81 8.29
C GLN A 11 3.93 -6.74 6.85
N VAL A 12 3.67 -5.54 6.34
CA VAL A 12 3.24 -5.34 4.95
C VAL A 12 4.44 -5.50 4.02
N VAL A 13 4.37 -6.47 3.12
CA VAL A 13 5.45 -6.79 2.16
C VAL A 13 5.21 -6.22 0.77
N GLY A 14 3.98 -5.84 0.46
CA GLY A 14 3.63 -5.19 -0.80
C GLY A 14 2.14 -4.99 -0.97
N PHE A 15 1.76 -4.25 -2.02
CA PHE A 15 0.38 -3.97 -2.35
C PHE A 15 0.04 -4.51 -3.73
N LEU A 16 -0.93 -5.42 -3.81
CA LEU A 16 -1.50 -5.85 -5.08
C LEU A 16 -2.59 -4.87 -5.49
N VAL A 17 -2.35 -4.13 -6.58
CA VAL A 17 -3.23 -3.06 -7.05
C VAL A 17 -3.55 -3.22 -8.55
N PRO A 18 -4.72 -2.73 -8.97
CA PRO A 18 -5.04 -2.53 -10.39
C PRO A 18 -4.03 -1.62 -11.09
N LEU A 19 -3.73 -1.87 -12.37
CA LEU A 19 -2.79 -1.04 -13.16
C LEU A 19 -3.18 0.44 -13.23
N LYS A 20 -4.48 0.74 -13.24
CA LYS A 20 -5.00 2.11 -13.25
C LYS A 20 -4.56 2.94 -12.04
N ASP A 21 -4.21 2.29 -10.93
CA ASP A 21 -3.82 2.99 -9.70
C ASP A 21 -2.32 3.36 -9.71
N VAL A 22 -1.56 2.86 -10.69
CA VAL A 22 -0.12 3.13 -10.87
C VAL A 22 0.21 3.67 -12.26
N ALA A 23 -0.81 4.00 -13.07
CA ALA A 23 -0.62 4.40 -14.47
C ALA A 23 0.33 5.60 -14.61
N ASP A 24 0.24 6.56 -13.69
CA ASP A 24 1.02 7.81 -13.73
C ASP A 24 2.29 7.74 -12.87
N PHE A 25 2.59 6.60 -12.25
CA PHE A 25 3.67 6.50 -11.25
C PHE A 25 5.06 6.46 -11.90
N GLU A 26 5.16 5.89 -13.11
CA GLU A 26 6.39 5.93 -13.90
C GLU A 26 6.69 7.36 -14.34
N ASP A 27 5.69 8.07 -14.87
CA ASP A 27 5.81 9.47 -15.32
C ASP A 27 6.10 10.43 -14.17
N ALA A 28 5.54 10.17 -12.98
CA ALA A 28 5.81 10.93 -11.77
C ALA A 28 7.19 10.61 -11.13
N GLY A 29 7.92 9.62 -11.67
CA GLY A 29 9.23 9.19 -11.17
C GLY A 29 9.17 8.45 -9.83
N TRP A 30 8.00 7.98 -9.42
CA TRP A 30 7.79 7.20 -8.20
C TRP A 30 8.17 5.73 -8.38
N ILE A 31 7.90 5.18 -9.56
CA ILE A 31 8.39 3.86 -9.97
C ILE A 31 9.58 4.09 -10.91
N GLN A 32 10.78 3.74 -10.46
CA GLN A 32 12.01 3.85 -11.26
C GLN A 32 12.56 2.48 -11.62
N LYS A 33 12.41 1.52 -10.71
CA LYS A 33 12.83 0.14 -10.89
C LYS A 33 11.62 -0.78 -10.90
N SER A 34 11.35 -1.38 -12.05
CA SER A 34 10.26 -2.34 -12.19
C SER A 34 10.66 -3.58 -12.98
N GLU A 35 9.95 -4.67 -12.72
CA GLU A 35 10.06 -5.92 -13.47
C GLU A 35 8.70 -6.37 -13.98
N GLU A 36 8.68 -7.13 -15.07
CA GLU A 36 7.49 -7.83 -15.55
C GLU A 36 7.65 -9.33 -15.37
N ILE A 37 6.63 -9.97 -14.81
CA ILE A 37 6.67 -11.41 -14.54
C ILE A 37 5.30 -12.05 -14.72
N SER A 38 5.27 -13.29 -15.20
CA SER A 38 4.02 -14.04 -15.26
C SER A 38 3.45 -14.34 -13.87
N LEU A 39 2.11 -14.33 -13.74
CA LEU A 39 1.44 -14.72 -12.50
C LEU A 39 1.85 -16.12 -11.99
N SER A 40 2.08 -17.05 -12.92
CA SER A 40 2.48 -18.42 -12.60
C SER A 40 3.86 -18.46 -11.93
N GLU A 41 4.80 -17.69 -12.47
CA GLU A 41 6.17 -17.60 -11.99
C GLU A 41 6.23 -16.83 -10.66
N PHE A 42 5.54 -15.69 -10.58
CA PHE A 42 5.41 -14.92 -9.34
C PHE A 42 4.87 -15.76 -8.18
N ARG A 43 3.89 -16.63 -8.46
CA ARG A 43 3.35 -17.55 -7.45
C ARG A 43 4.37 -18.60 -7.01
N SER A 44 5.23 -19.06 -7.92
CA SER A 44 6.25 -20.08 -7.60
C SER A 44 7.43 -19.54 -6.81
N GLN A 45 7.72 -18.24 -6.95
CA GLN A 45 8.90 -17.58 -6.38
C GLN A 45 8.49 -16.38 -5.50
N LEU A 46 7.32 -16.46 -4.87
CA LEU A 46 6.73 -15.33 -4.15
C LEU A 46 7.72 -14.70 -3.15
N THR A 47 8.48 -15.55 -2.43
CA THR A 47 9.47 -15.12 -1.43
C THR A 47 10.54 -14.22 -2.02
N GLU A 48 11.19 -14.67 -3.09
CA GLU A 48 12.26 -13.93 -3.75
C GLU A 48 11.76 -12.57 -4.27
N TYR A 49 10.57 -12.55 -4.87
CA TYR A 49 10.04 -11.33 -5.46
C TYR A 49 9.60 -10.29 -4.45
N TRP A 50 9.03 -10.68 -3.31
CA TRP A 50 8.74 -9.68 -2.27
C TRP A 50 10.02 -9.18 -1.59
N GLU A 51 11.05 -10.02 -1.42
CA GLU A 51 12.37 -9.59 -0.93
C GLU A 51 13.02 -8.58 -1.90
N LYS A 52 12.99 -8.85 -3.21
CA LYS A 52 13.41 -7.87 -4.24
C LYS A 52 12.64 -6.56 -4.15
N LEU A 53 11.33 -6.62 -3.90
CA LEU A 53 10.47 -5.43 -3.74
C LEU A 53 10.77 -4.62 -2.46
N GLN A 54 11.40 -5.21 -1.44
CA GLN A 54 11.83 -4.50 -0.23
C GLN A 54 13.17 -3.77 -0.44
N VAL A 55 14.06 -4.33 -1.24
CA VAL A 55 15.46 -3.87 -1.34
C VAL A 55 15.72 -3.09 -2.62
N GLU A 56 15.18 -3.54 -3.75
CA GLU A 56 15.62 -3.11 -5.07
C GLU A 56 14.49 -2.57 -5.96
N LEU A 57 13.34 -3.24 -5.99
CA LEU A 57 12.27 -2.93 -6.93
C LEU A 57 11.20 -2.04 -6.30
N ASP A 58 10.69 -1.10 -7.08
CA ASP A 58 9.54 -0.28 -6.69
C ASP A 58 8.22 -0.96 -7.04
N CYS A 59 8.21 -1.74 -8.13
CA CYS A 59 7.00 -2.37 -8.65
C CYS A 59 7.32 -3.64 -9.45
N ILE A 60 6.44 -4.64 -9.35
CA ILE A 60 6.45 -5.84 -10.19
C ILE A 60 5.11 -5.88 -10.93
N TYR A 61 5.15 -5.77 -12.26
CA TYR A 61 3.98 -5.93 -13.11
C TYR A 61 3.70 -7.41 -13.36
N LEU A 62 2.56 -7.87 -12.87
CA LEU A 62 2.11 -9.24 -13.03
C LEU A 62 1.40 -9.38 -14.37
N THR A 63 1.89 -10.27 -15.22
CA THR A 63 1.35 -10.53 -16.54
C THR A 63 0.51 -11.80 -16.57
N TYR A 64 -0.53 -11.76 -17.39
CA TYR A 64 -1.29 -12.94 -17.80
C TYR A 64 -1.16 -13.08 -19.31
N HIS A 65 -0.54 -14.18 -19.76
CA HIS A 65 0.00 -14.31 -21.11
C HIS A 65 0.99 -13.18 -21.43
N THR A 66 0.59 -12.21 -22.26
CA THR A 66 1.43 -11.09 -22.71
C THR A 66 0.95 -9.73 -22.23
N ARG A 67 -0.11 -9.68 -21.39
CA ARG A 67 -0.69 -8.43 -20.90
C ARG A 67 -0.43 -8.27 -19.42
N ARG A 68 0.02 -7.07 -19.02
CA ARG A 68 -0.01 -6.64 -17.63
C ARG A 68 -1.45 -6.76 -17.12
N ALA A 69 -1.64 -7.43 -15.99
CA ALA A 69 -2.94 -7.66 -15.37
C ALA A 69 -3.07 -6.91 -14.04
N ALA A 70 -1.99 -6.83 -13.27
CA ALA A 70 -1.93 -6.15 -11.98
C ALA A 70 -0.51 -5.65 -11.70
N ALA A 71 -0.38 -4.77 -10.72
CA ALA A 71 0.90 -4.34 -10.19
C ALA A 71 1.03 -4.79 -8.73
N PHE A 72 2.20 -5.29 -8.38
CA PHE A 72 2.60 -5.59 -7.01
C PHE A 72 3.64 -4.56 -6.59
N VAL A 73 3.25 -3.66 -5.69
CA VAL A 73 3.93 -2.38 -5.45
C VAL A 73 4.61 -2.39 -4.09
N SER A 74 5.81 -1.82 -4.03
CA SER A 74 6.59 -1.71 -2.80
C SER A 74 5.84 -0.94 -1.71
N PRO A 75 5.94 -1.35 -0.43
CA PRO A 75 5.33 -0.62 0.67
C PRO A 75 5.77 0.84 0.78
N ARG A 76 6.94 1.19 0.24
CA ARG A 76 7.45 2.57 0.19
C ARG A 76 6.54 3.52 -0.58
N LEU A 77 5.72 3.00 -1.50
CA LEU A 77 4.78 3.78 -2.31
C LEU A 77 3.37 3.82 -1.69
N ALA A 78 3.18 3.32 -0.47
CA ALA A 78 1.89 3.31 0.23
C ALA A 78 1.21 4.69 0.26
N THR A 79 1.99 5.75 0.49
CA THR A 79 1.51 7.14 0.60
C THR A 79 0.97 7.69 -0.71
N HIS A 80 1.38 7.12 -1.84
CA HIS A 80 0.96 7.53 -3.18
C HIS A 80 -0.21 6.68 -3.69
N LEU A 81 -0.44 5.49 -3.11
CA LEU A 81 -1.50 4.59 -3.55
C LEU A 81 -2.87 5.04 -3.00
N PRO A 82 -3.95 4.93 -3.81
CA PRO A 82 -5.32 5.24 -3.40
C PRO A 82 -5.91 4.11 -2.53
N ILE A 83 -5.22 3.74 -1.46
CA ILE A 83 -5.65 2.72 -0.50
C ILE A 83 -6.47 3.42 0.58
N PRO A 84 -7.70 2.97 0.87
CA PRO A 84 -8.44 3.50 1.99
C PRO A 84 -7.65 3.22 3.28
N ILE A 85 -7.21 4.29 3.94
CA ILE A 85 -6.63 4.24 5.28
C ILE A 85 -7.78 3.80 6.20
N SER A 86 -7.87 2.49 6.47
CA SER A 86 -8.77 1.97 7.49
C SER A 86 -8.31 2.54 8.84
N GLU A 87 -9.22 2.80 9.77
CA GLU A 87 -8.89 3.28 11.14
C GLU A 87 -7.88 2.36 11.88
N VAL A 88 -7.71 1.12 11.42
CA VAL A 88 -6.68 0.18 11.88
C VAL A 88 -5.25 0.63 11.52
N THR A 89 -5.11 1.41 10.46
CA THR A 89 -3.83 1.96 10.00
C THR A 89 -3.30 3.05 10.95
N HIS A 90 -4.15 3.75 11.72
CA HIS A 90 -3.68 4.62 12.81
C HIS A 90 -2.91 3.83 13.87
N LYS A 91 -3.29 2.57 14.15
CA LYS A 91 -2.50 1.71 15.04
C LYS A 91 -1.17 1.24 14.43
N LEU A 92 -1.07 1.12 13.10
CA LEU A 92 0.15 0.65 12.42
C LEU A 92 1.13 1.79 12.10
N LEU A 93 0.63 2.99 11.79
CA LEU A 93 1.44 4.18 11.57
C LEU A 93 1.96 4.80 12.88
N ALA A 94 1.23 4.61 14.00
CA ALA A 94 1.65 5.10 15.32
C ALA A 94 2.89 4.39 15.89
N PHE A 95 3.34 3.28 15.31
CA PHE A 95 4.57 2.63 15.78
C PHE A 95 5.85 3.34 15.30
N ASN A 96 5.77 4.23 14.30
CA ASN A 96 6.96 4.73 13.61
C ASN A 96 7.06 6.25 13.42
N ASN A 97 6.29 7.10 14.11
CA ASN A 97 6.66 8.53 14.22
C ASN A 97 5.97 9.20 15.40
N GLU A 98 6.81 9.75 16.27
CA GLU A 98 6.64 10.90 17.18
C GLU A 98 5.23 11.27 17.68
N ILE A 99 5.12 11.40 19.00
CA ILE A 99 3.96 11.89 19.74
C ILE A 99 3.57 13.28 19.19
N LEU A 100 2.51 13.34 18.38
CA LEU A 100 1.80 14.57 18.12
C LEU A 100 0.90 14.84 19.34
N ALA A 101 1.18 15.95 20.01
CA ALA A 101 0.41 16.44 21.14
C ALA A 101 -1.08 16.57 20.77
N GLU A 102 -1.96 16.15 21.68
CA GLU A 102 -3.40 16.32 21.58
C GLU A 102 -3.73 17.82 21.55
N GLU A 103 -4.02 18.37 20.38
CA GLU A 103 -4.78 19.61 20.26
C GLU A 103 -6.24 19.30 19.89
N ASP A 104 -7.10 19.66 20.84
CA ASP A 104 -8.50 20.05 20.77
C ASP A 104 -9.54 19.09 20.16
N LEU A 105 -10.24 18.40 21.07
CA LEU A 105 -11.67 18.08 20.91
C LEU A 105 -12.45 18.38 22.21
N THR A 106 -12.57 19.66 22.59
CA THR A 106 -13.70 20.07 23.44
C THR A 106 -14.94 20.27 22.57
N ILE A 107 -15.59 19.15 22.25
CA ILE A 107 -16.95 19.15 21.71
C ILE A 107 -17.86 19.65 22.84
N LYS A 108 -18.45 20.84 22.64
CA LYS A 108 -19.54 21.35 23.49
C LYS A 108 -20.74 20.42 23.35
N ASP A 109 -20.93 19.55 24.33
CA ASP A 109 -22.20 18.87 24.51
C ASP A 109 -23.27 19.86 24.93
N LYS A 110 -24.34 19.89 24.13
CA LYS A 110 -25.62 20.51 24.45
C LYS A 110 -26.20 19.80 25.67
N GLU A 111 -26.30 20.47 26.80
CA GLU A 111 -27.39 20.22 27.74
C GLU A 111 -28.54 21.18 27.42
N VAL A 112 -29.44 20.69 26.58
CA VAL A 112 -30.85 21.06 26.64
C VAL A 112 -31.41 20.33 27.86
N ASN A 113 -31.82 21.07 28.90
CA ASN A 113 -32.81 20.55 29.84
C ASN A 113 -33.68 21.67 30.41
N ASN A 114 -34.98 21.44 30.25
CA ASN A 114 -36.12 22.17 30.82
C ASN A 114 -35.97 22.35 32.34
N VAL A 115 -36.26 23.55 32.87
CA VAL A 115 -37.42 23.91 33.74
C VAL A 115 -37.60 25.43 33.67
#